data_AF-A0A9D1J0M0-F1
#
_entry.id   AF-A0A9D1J0M0-F1
#
_cell.length_a   1.000
_cell.length_b   1.000
_cell.length_c   1.000
_cell.angle_alpha   90.00
_cell.angle_beta   90.00
_cell.angle_gamma   90.00
#
_symmetry.space_group_name_H-M   'P 1'
#
loop_
_entity.id
_entity.type
_entity.pdbx_description
1 polymer ?
#
loop_
_entity_poly.entity_id
_entity_poly.type
_entity_poly.pdbx_seq_one_letter_code
_entity_poly.pdbx_strand_id
1 'polypeptide(L)'
;AAAWSSPASGLMFTGLALQRAGRILGEEFSRPVYDTVSRGFRIAILGIPPAVTGIGVLLAIGWLIALLRDFLKYAGFTVWTRPNGLMFLRGLLHRREYVRKSAVRAAVFQQTLPLYLMRRGVLSLYPAGKGKRGASPLLLPRLCRDPFPKSTVRPSLRSLPSYLTLPGILLLLALVLIWLVDSRLLASLLLPLLIPAGWLAAFRTASWHRAGIAVRRGRIFLHGFHRMRLYTAAIPIGEIRQIRLIQNPFQQCSGTCTVRLYAGTAAQQFFEVKQIDMKQARAILSSCEREH
;
A
#
# COMPACT_ATOMS: atom_id res chain seq x y z
N ALA A 1 -6.81 -11.96 -2.27
CA ALA A 1 -5.52 -11.50 -2.81
C ALA A 1 -5.61 -10.02 -3.20
N ALA A 2 -4.46 -9.34 -3.33
CA ALA A 2 -4.34 -7.89 -3.37
C ALA A 2 -4.81 -7.27 -4.69
N ALA A 3 -6.06 -6.79 -4.76
CA ALA A 3 -6.57 -5.97 -5.85
C ALA A 3 -6.60 -4.46 -5.48
N TRP A 4 -5.41 -3.91 -5.23
CA TRP A 4 -5.04 -2.52 -5.53
C TRP A 4 -5.62 -1.43 -4.60
N SER A 5 -4.87 -0.34 -4.45
CA SER A 5 -4.96 0.61 -3.34
C SER A 5 -6.20 1.51 -3.28
N SER A 6 -7.23 1.24 -4.08
CA SER A 6 -8.60 1.71 -3.85
C SER A 6 -9.61 0.74 -4.50
N PRO A 7 -10.78 0.50 -3.90
CA PRO A 7 -11.85 -0.30 -4.50
C PRO A 7 -12.27 0.20 -5.89
N ALA A 8 -12.20 1.52 -6.13
CA ALA A 8 -12.55 2.15 -7.41
C ALA A 8 -11.57 1.79 -8.54
N SER A 9 -10.26 1.79 -8.26
CA SER A 9 -9.25 1.41 -9.24
C SER A 9 -9.36 -0.07 -9.65
N GLY A 10 -9.71 -0.96 -8.72
CA GLY A 10 -9.90 -2.37 -9.03
C GLY A 10 -11.02 -2.61 -10.05
N LEU A 11 -12.16 -1.95 -9.87
CA LEU A 11 -13.33 -2.09 -10.74
C LEU A 11 -13.18 -1.47 -12.12
N MET A 12 -12.48 -0.33 -12.25
CA MET A 12 -12.22 0.23 -13.57
C MET A 12 -11.35 -0.70 -14.42
N PHE A 13 -10.31 -1.30 -13.84
CA PHE A 13 -9.45 -2.22 -14.58
C PHE A 13 -10.10 -3.59 -14.83
N THR A 14 -10.82 -4.15 -13.85
CA THR A 14 -11.56 -5.41 -14.08
C THR A 14 -12.73 -5.21 -15.03
N GLY A 15 -13.40 -4.06 -14.98
CA GLY A 15 -14.48 -3.71 -15.91
C GLY A 15 -13.99 -3.60 -17.35
N LEU A 16 -12.86 -2.93 -17.60
CA LEU A 16 -12.28 -2.82 -18.94
C LEU A 16 -11.77 -4.17 -19.48
N ALA A 17 -11.15 -4.99 -18.63
CA ALA A 17 -10.71 -6.33 -18.98
C ALA A 17 -11.89 -7.27 -19.27
N LEU A 18 -12.95 -7.21 -18.45
CA LEU A 18 -14.14 -8.03 -18.59
C LEU A 18 -15.01 -7.60 -19.79
N GLN A 19 -15.10 -6.30 -20.07
CA GLN A 19 -15.80 -5.78 -21.25
C GLN A 19 -15.11 -6.21 -22.55
N ARG A 20 -13.77 -6.22 -22.58
CA ARG A 20 -13.02 -6.70 -23.75
C ARG A 20 -13.04 -8.23 -23.87
N ALA A 21 -12.92 -8.96 -22.77
CA ALA A 21 -13.07 -10.41 -22.75
C ALA A 21 -14.48 -10.83 -23.21
N GLY A 22 -15.52 -10.14 -22.73
CA GLY A 22 -16.92 -10.41 -23.08
C GLY A 22 -17.25 -10.15 -24.55
N ARG A 23 -16.60 -9.16 -25.18
CA ARG A 23 -16.77 -8.91 -26.62
C ARG A 23 -16.15 -10.02 -27.48
N ILE A 24 -15.04 -10.61 -27.04
CA ILE A 24 -14.33 -11.69 -27.75
C ILE A 24 -15.05 -13.04 -27.53
N LEU A 25 -15.48 -13.33 -26.30
CA LEU A 25 -16.26 -14.53 -25.97
C LEU A 25 -17.67 -14.50 -26.59
N GLY A 26 -18.20 -13.31 -26.87
CA GLY A 26 -19.52 -13.12 -27.49
C GLY A 26 -19.55 -13.42 -29.00
N GLU A 27 -18.41 -13.36 -29.70
CA GLU A 27 -18.35 -13.64 -31.14
C GLU A 27 -18.35 -15.16 -31.46
N GLU A 28 -17.94 -16.03 -30.53
CA GLU A 28 -17.92 -17.50 -30.75
C GLU A 28 -19.12 -18.27 -30.19
N PHE A 29 -19.90 -17.72 -29.24
CA PHE A 29 -21.02 -18.44 -28.58
C PHE A 29 -22.43 -17.97 -28.99
N SER A 30 -22.56 -17.29 -30.13
CA SER A 30 -23.78 -16.57 -30.50
C SER A 30 -24.88 -17.40 -31.17
N ARG A 31 -25.24 -18.61 -30.69
CA ARG A 31 -26.43 -19.32 -31.25
C ARG A 31 -27.44 -20.01 -30.30
N PRO A 32 -27.18 -20.39 -29.03
CA PRO A 32 -28.27 -20.98 -28.21
C PRO A 32 -28.77 -20.17 -27.01
N VAL A 33 -28.19 -19.01 -26.65
CA VAL A 33 -28.49 -18.34 -25.36
C VAL A 33 -29.31 -17.04 -25.51
N TYR A 34 -29.72 -16.69 -26.74
CA TYR A 34 -30.42 -15.42 -27.01
C TYR A 34 -31.89 -15.38 -26.56
N ASP A 35 -32.57 -16.52 -26.39
CA ASP A 35 -34.03 -16.51 -26.22
C ASP A 35 -34.55 -16.41 -24.77
N THR A 36 -33.72 -16.61 -23.75
CA THR A 36 -34.23 -16.73 -22.37
C THR A 36 -34.16 -15.43 -21.54
N VAL A 37 -33.45 -14.39 -21.98
CA VAL A 37 -33.15 -13.20 -21.13
C VAL A 37 -33.58 -11.88 -21.78
N SER A 38 -34.67 -11.89 -22.56
CA SER A 38 -35.05 -10.76 -23.42
C SER A 38 -36.06 -9.75 -22.83
N ARG A 39 -36.37 -9.80 -21.51
CA ARG A 39 -37.43 -8.94 -20.92
C ARG A 39 -37.00 -7.85 -19.93
N GLY A 40 -35.74 -7.80 -19.46
CA GLY A 40 -35.35 -6.87 -18.38
C GLY A 40 -34.19 -5.90 -18.65
N PHE A 41 -33.32 -6.15 -19.64
CA PHE A 41 -32.06 -5.41 -19.77
C PHE A 41 -31.66 -5.21 -21.25
N ARG A 42 -32.43 -4.41 -22.00
CA ARG A 42 -31.99 -3.92 -23.31
C ARG A 42 -31.11 -2.67 -23.13
N ILE A 43 -29.81 -2.88 -22.94
CA ILE A 43 -28.80 -1.86 -23.23
C ILE A 43 -28.18 -2.24 -24.58
N ALA A 44 -28.97 -2.07 -25.65
CA ALA A 44 -28.67 -2.55 -27.00
C ALA A 44 -27.68 -1.68 -27.80
N ILE A 45 -26.95 -0.75 -27.17
CA ILE A 45 -26.08 0.21 -27.89
C ILE A 45 -24.60 -0.20 -27.86
N LEU A 46 -24.20 -1.15 -27.01
CA LEU A 46 -22.77 -1.45 -26.74
C LEU A 46 -22.29 -2.85 -27.15
N GLY A 47 -23.15 -3.74 -27.66
CA GLY A 47 -22.74 -5.07 -28.13
C GLY A 47 -22.15 -5.99 -27.04
N ILE A 48 -22.51 -5.77 -25.77
CA ILE A 48 -22.01 -6.55 -24.62
C ILE A 48 -23.00 -7.69 -24.32
N PRO A 49 -22.55 -8.95 -24.15
CA PRO A 49 -23.44 -10.06 -23.79
C PRO A 49 -24.23 -9.78 -22.49
N PRO A 50 -25.53 -10.14 -22.43
CA PRO A 50 -26.38 -9.85 -21.27
C PRO A 50 -25.87 -10.48 -19.97
N ALA A 51 -25.21 -11.65 -20.03
CA ALA A 51 -24.59 -12.30 -18.87
C ALA A 51 -23.45 -11.47 -18.27
N VAL A 52 -22.60 -10.86 -19.10
CA VAL A 52 -21.50 -9.99 -18.66
C VAL A 52 -22.06 -8.72 -17.99
N THR A 53 -23.17 -8.20 -18.53
CA THR A 53 -23.88 -7.06 -17.94
C THR A 53 -24.46 -7.39 -16.56
N GLY A 54 -25.10 -8.55 -16.40
CA GLY A 54 -25.63 -9.01 -15.11
C GLY A 54 -24.55 -9.16 -14.03
N ILE A 55 -23.42 -9.79 -14.39
CA ILE A 55 -22.27 -9.92 -13.47
C ILE A 55 -21.69 -8.54 -13.12
N GLY A 56 -21.57 -7.65 -14.10
CA GLY A 56 -21.10 -6.28 -13.89
C GLY A 56 -21.97 -5.49 -12.91
N VAL A 57 -23.29 -5.57 -13.07
CA VAL A 57 -24.26 -4.91 -12.17
C VAL A 57 -24.17 -5.47 -10.76
N LEU A 58 -24.11 -6.80 -10.60
CA LEU A 58 -24.03 -7.44 -9.28
C LEU A 58 -22.73 -7.07 -8.55
N LEU A 59 -21.60 -7.03 -9.27
CA LEU A 59 -20.33 -6.53 -8.75
C LEU A 59 -20.40 -5.04 -8.38
N ALA A 60 -21.06 -4.22 -9.20
CA ALA A 60 -21.23 -2.79 -8.94
C ALA A 60 -22.08 -2.53 -7.67
N ILE A 61 -23.16 -3.29 -7.46
CA ILE A 61 -23.97 -3.21 -6.25
C ILE A 61 -23.16 -3.63 -5.02
N GLY A 62 -22.46 -4.77 -5.09
CA GLY A 62 -21.60 -5.23 -3.99
C GLY A 62 -20.52 -4.21 -3.63
N TRP A 63 -19.97 -3.53 -4.63
CA TRP A 63 -19.04 -2.42 -4.44
C TRP A 63 -19.68 -1.20 -3.81
N LEU A 64 -20.88 -0.80 -4.26
CA LEU A 64 -21.59 0.34 -3.71
C LEU A 64 -21.91 0.13 -2.22
N ILE A 65 -22.33 -1.08 -1.84
CA ILE A 65 -22.56 -1.45 -0.43
C ILE A 65 -21.26 -1.37 0.38
N ALA A 66 -20.15 -1.89 -0.16
CA ALA A 66 -18.86 -1.81 0.51
C ALA A 66 -18.38 -0.35 0.68
N LEU A 67 -18.56 0.47 -0.36
CA LEU A 67 -18.22 1.89 -0.35
C LEU A 67 -19.09 2.65 0.66
N LEU A 68 -20.39 2.38 0.71
CA LEU A 68 -21.31 3.00 1.65
C LEU A 68 -20.95 2.63 3.10
N ARG A 69 -20.63 1.36 3.37
CA ARG A 69 -20.16 0.89 4.68
C ARG A 69 -18.87 1.60 5.10
N ASP A 70 -17.91 1.72 4.18
CA ASP A 70 -16.65 2.40 4.45
C ASP A 70 -16.86 3.91 4.65
N PHE A 71 -17.73 4.54 3.87
CA PHE A 71 -18.11 5.94 4.01
C PHE A 71 -18.73 6.20 5.39
N LEU A 72 -19.74 5.43 5.80
CA LEU A 72 -20.39 5.54 7.12
C LEU A 72 -19.40 5.37 8.28
N LYS A 73 -18.43 4.48 8.13
CA LYS A 73 -17.40 4.21 9.15
C LYS A 73 -16.39 5.36 9.33
N TYR A 74 -16.08 6.08 8.25
CA TYR A 74 -15.06 7.13 8.26
C TYR A 74 -15.61 8.57 8.10
N ALA A 75 -16.92 8.73 7.86
CA ALA A 75 -17.60 10.02 7.82
C ALA A 75 -17.57 10.71 9.19
N GLY A 76 -17.47 12.05 9.20
CA GLY A 76 -17.49 12.85 10.43
C GLY A 76 -16.23 12.73 11.30
N PHE A 77 -15.09 12.36 10.73
CA PHE A 77 -13.84 12.27 11.48
C PHE A 77 -13.39 13.65 11.99
N THR A 78 -13.53 13.89 13.30
CA THR A 78 -13.04 15.10 13.96
C THR A 78 -11.98 14.75 14.99
N VAL A 79 -10.91 15.55 15.00
CA VAL A 79 -9.76 15.38 15.89
C VAL A 79 -9.74 16.57 16.82
N TRP A 80 -9.79 16.30 18.12
CA TRP A 80 -9.64 17.32 19.13
C TRP A 80 -8.30 17.14 19.83
N THR A 81 -7.48 18.18 19.81
CA THR A 81 -6.22 18.24 20.55
C THR A 81 -6.52 18.81 21.94
N ARG A 82 -6.29 18.02 22.99
CA ARG A 82 -6.24 18.52 24.38
C ARG A 82 -4.79 18.58 24.85
N PRO A 83 -4.47 19.38 25.89
CA PRO A 83 -3.11 19.47 26.45
C PRO A 83 -2.54 18.07 26.77
N ASN A 84 -3.33 17.20 27.40
CA ASN A 84 -2.88 15.88 27.90
C ASN A 84 -3.23 14.67 27.01
N GLY A 85 -3.88 14.87 25.86
CA GLY A 85 -4.36 13.76 25.05
C GLY A 85 -4.91 14.18 23.69
N LEU A 86 -5.10 13.19 22.83
CA LEU A 86 -5.79 13.31 21.56
C LEU A 86 -7.13 12.58 21.68
N MET A 87 -8.21 13.28 21.38
CA MET A 87 -9.55 12.70 21.30
C MET A 87 -9.88 12.45 19.84
N PHE A 88 -10.26 11.20 19.54
CA PHE A 88 -10.73 10.79 18.23
C PHE A 88 -12.24 10.59 18.28
N LEU A 89 -12.97 11.30 17.42
CA LEU A 89 -14.32 10.89 17.02
C LEU A 89 -14.23 10.23 15.66
N ARG A 90 -14.75 9.01 15.56
CA ARG A 90 -14.92 8.29 14.30
C ARG A 90 -16.40 8.02 14.04
N GLY A 91 -16.81 8.28 12.80
CA GLY A 91 -18.09 7.84 12.27
C GLY A 91 -19.28 8.68 12.71
N LEU A 92 -20.36 8.59 11.93
CA LEU A 92 -21.69 9.05 12.31
C LEU A 92 -22.32 8.08 13.35
N LEU A 93 -22.03 6.78 13.22
CA LEU A 93 -22.39 5.71 14.18
C LEU A 93 -21.21 5.37 15.13
N HIS A 94 -20.94 6.30 16.05
CA HIS A 94 -20.26 6.15 17.34
C HIS A 94 -19.10 5.14 17.52
N ARG A 95 -17.87 5.68 17.65
CA ARG A 95 -16.89 5.23 18.69
C ARG A 95 -15.96 6.39 19.09
N ARG A 96 -16.00 6.82 20.34
CA ARG A 96 -15.06 7.81 20.91
C ARG A 96 -13.84 7.08 21.45
N GLU A 97 -12.64 7.41 20.97
CA GLU A 97 -11.39 6.87 21.51
C GLU A 97 -10.53 8.00 22.06
N TYR A 98 -10.26 7.98 23.36
CA TYR A 98 -9.32 8.88 24.01
C TYR A 98 -7.95 8.21 24.05
N VAL A 99 -6.91 8.87 23.50
CA VAL A 99 -5.52 8.41 23.61
C VAL A 99 -4.71 9.50 24.29
N ARG A 100 -4.20 9.19 25.49
CA ARG A 100 -3.29 10.06 26.22
C ARG A 100 -1.97 10.17 25.45
N LYS A 101 -1.38 11.37 25.35
CA LYS A 101 -0.12 11.59 24.61
C LYS A 101 1.03 10.75 25.17
N SER A 102 1.10 10.61 26.49
CA SER A 102 2.12 9.80 27.18
C SER A 102 1.97 8.29 26.97
N ALA A 103 0.81 7.81 26.53
CA ALA A 103 0.59 6.40 26.26
C ALA A 103 1.02 6.00 24.83
N VAL A 104 1.36 6.96 23.96
CA VAL A 104 1.75 6.70 22.57
C VAL A 104 3.20 6.22 22.53
N ARG A 105 3.40 4.92 22.28
CA ARG A 105 4.72 4.29 22.20
C ARG A 105 5.30 4.30 20.78
N ALA A 106 4.46 4.36 19.76
CA ALA A 106 4.90 4.48 18.38
C ALA A 106 3.91 5.29 17.54
N ALA A 107 4.44 6.07 16.60
CA ALA A 107 3.66 6.80 15.62
C ALA A 107 4.10 6.37 14.21
N VAL A 108 3.15 5.95 13.38
CA VAL A 108 3.45 5.44 12.03
C VAL A 108 2.66 6.22 11.01
N PHE A 109 3.35 6.99 10.19
CA PHE A 109 2.76 7.65 9.04
C PHE A 109 2.74 6.69 7.86
N GLN A 110 1.62 6.60 7.15
CA GLN A 110 1.40 5.67 6.04
C GLN A 110 0.89 6.43 4.81
N GLN A 111 1.42 6.08 3.65
CA GLN A 111 1.05 6.68 2.36
C GLN A 111 0.98 5.61 1.27
N THR A 112 -0.13 5.58 0.54
CA THR A 112 -0.18 4.92 -0.77
C THR A 112 0.40 5.84 -1.83
N LEU A 113 0.74 5.32 -3.01
CA LEU A 113 1.28 6.16 -4.10
C LEU A 113 0.39 7.36 -4.48
N PRO A 114 -0.96 7.24 -4.56
CA PRO A 114 -1.83 8.38 -4.81
C PRO A 114 -1.74 9.43 -3.69
N LEU A 115 -1.75 8.99 -2.43
CA LEU A 115 -1.63 9.88 -1.27
C LEU A 115 -0.26 10.58 -1.26
N TYR A 116 0.80 9.86 -1.62
CA TYR A 116 2.14 10.40 -1.77
C TYR A 116 2.17 11.50 -2.83
N LEU A 117 1.60 11.25 -4.02
CA LEU A 117 1.49 12.25 -5.09
C LEU A 117 0.69 13.47 -4.66
N MET A 118 -0.39 13.28 -3.90
CA MET A 118 -1.23 14.35 -3.35
C MET A 118 -0.64 15.05 -2.12
N ARG A 119 0.54 14.64 -1.64
CA ARG A 119 1.16 15.11 -0.38
C ARG A 119 0.24 14.98 0.85
N ARG A 120 -0.52 13.88 0.91
CA ARG A 120 -1.40 13.50 2.02
C ARG A 120 -0.93 12.20 2.66
N GLY A 121 -1.38 11.87 3.86
CA GLY A 121 -1.09 10.57 4.46
C GLY A 121 -1.87 10.31 5.74
N VAL A 122 -1.77 9.06 6.21
CA VAL A 122 -2.49 8.57 7.37
C VAL A 122 -1.49 8.33 8.50
N LEU A 123 -1.60 9.06 9.61
CA LEU A 123 -0.83 8.84 10.82
C LEU A 123 -1.57 7.88 11.74
N SER A 124 -1.03 6.69 11.97
CA SER A 124 -1.56 5.72 12.92
C SER A 124 -0.78 5.80 14.23
N LEU A 125 -1.48 6.10 15.31
CA LEU A 125 -0.89 6.12 16.66
C LEU A 125 -1.13 4.77 17.34
N TYR A 126 -0.08 4.26 17.98
CA TYR A 126 -0.10 2.99 18.71
C TYR A 126 0.08 3.27 20.20
N PRO A 127 -1.02 3.19 20.97
CA PRO A 127 -0.94 3.30 22.42
C PRO A 127 -0.40 2.00 23.05
N ALA A 128 0.20 2.10 24.23
CA ALA A 128 0.66 0.97 25.03
C ALA A 128 -0.46 -0.06 25.26
N GLY A 129 -0.16 -1.35 25.10
CA GLY A 129 -1.08 -2.46 25.40
C GLY A 129 -2.15 -2.76 24.34
N LYS A 130 -2.34 -1.90 23.33
CA LYS A 130 -3.27 -2.18 22.22
C LYS A 130 -2.51 -2.67 20.98
N GLY A 131 -2.81 -3.90 20.54
CA GLY A 131 -2.27 -4.49 19.30
C GLY A 131 -2.78 -3.79 18.03
N LYS A 132 -2.52 -4.38 16.86
CA LYS A 132 -2.89 -3.82 15.53
C LYS A 132 -4.36 -3.38 15.39
N ARG A 133 -5.30 -4.00 16.11
CA ARG A 133 -6.74 -3.68 16.08
C ARG A 133 -7.12 -2.43 16.88
N GLY A 134 -6.27 -1.96 17.78
CA GLY A 134 -6.50 -0.75 18.58
C GLY A 134 -5.71 0.47 18.10
N ALA A 135 -5.09 0.38 16.93
CA ALA A 135 -4.41 1.50 16.30
C ALA A 135 -5.44 2.53 15.85
N SER A 136 -5.19 3.80 16.18
CA SER A 136 -6.09 4.87 15.80
C SER A 136 -5.52 5.59 14.56
N PRO A 137 -5.99 5.28 13.33
CA PRO A 137 -5.64 6.05 12.14
C PRO A 137 -6.20 7.48 12.21
N LEU A 138 -5.33 8.43 11.90
CA LEU A 138 -5.56 9.86 11.78
C LEU A 138 -5.23 10.25 10.34
N LEU A 139 -6.20 10.76 9.59
CA LEU A 139 -5.86 11.36 8.29
C LEU A 139 -5.24 12.74 8.57
N LEU A 140 -4.00 12.94 8.16
CA LEU A 140 -3.38 14.25 8.26
C LEU A 140 -3.77 15.09 7.04
N PRO A 141 -4.16 16.37 7.22
CA PRO A 141 -4.32 17.31 6.12
C PRO A 141 -2.98 17.50 5.38
N ARG A 142 -3.04 18.13 4.19
CA ARG A 142 -1.90 18.34 3.29
C ARG A 142 -0.65 18.77 4.06
N LEU A 143 0.41 17.97 4.00
CA LEU A 143 1.67 18.27 4.67
C LEU A 143 2.35 19.44 3.93
N CYS A 144 2.34 20.63 4.51
CA CYS A 144 3.08 21.79 3.97
C CYS A 144 4.59 21.63 4.15
N ARG A 145 5.02 20.84 5.14
CA ARG A 145 6.41 20.48 5.41
C ARG A 145 6.45 19.02 5.83
N ASP A 146 7.40 18.23 5.30
CA ASP A 146 7.59 16.86 5.77
C ASP A 146 7.94 16.92 7.28
N PRO A 147 7.07 16.39 8.17
CA PRO A 147 7.27 16.53 9.61
C PRO A 147 8.35 15.58 10.14
N PHE A 148 8.87 14.71 9.28
CA PHE A 148 9.86 13.69 9.61
C PHE A 148 11.26 14.11 9.13
N PRO A 149 12.31 13.85 9.92
CA PRO A 149 13.67 14.16 9.52
C PRO A 149 14.06 13.36 8.28
N LYS A 150 14.89 13.96 7.41
CA LYS A 150 15.52 13.25 6.30
C LYS A 150 16.35 12.07 6.84
N SER A 151 16.34 10.96 6.13
CA SER A 151 17.13 9.77 6.46
C SER A 151 18.63 10.08 6.50
N THR A 152 19.28 9.70 7.60
CA THR A 152 20.74 9.79 7.80
C THR A 152 21.46 8.73 6.97
N VAL A 153 20.91 7.51 6.97
CA VAL A 153 21.39 6.39 6.15
C VAL A 153 20.34 6.04 5.12
N ARG A 154 20.78 5.98 3.86
CA ARG A 154 19.95 5.72 2.69
C ARG A 154 20.41 4.45 1.98
N PRO A 155 19.50 3.75 1.29
CA PRO A 155 19.91 2.70 0.38
C PRO A 155 20.83 3.28 -0.69
N SER A 156 21.90 2.56 -1.02
CA SER A 156 22.81 2.96 -2.09
C SER A 156 22.12 2.87 -3.46
N LEU A 157 22.62 3.63 -4.44
CA LEU A 157 22.18 3.50 -5.84
C LEU A 157 22.34 2.07 -6.37
N ARG A 158 23.33 1.33 -5.86
CA ARG A 158 23.58 -0.08 -6.21
C ARG A 158 22.45 -1.02 -5.81
N SER A 159 21.58 -0.61 -4.89
CA SER A 159 20.42 -1.42 -4.47
C SER A 159 19.18 -1.25 -5.37
N LEU A 160 19.17 -0.23 -6.23
CA LEU A 160 18.05 0.12 -7.11
C LEU A 160 17.59 -1.06 -8.01
N PRO A 161 18.48 -1.87 -8.61
CA PRO A 161 18.08 -3.06 -9.36
C PRO A 161 17.26 -4.02 -8.50
N SER A 162 17.61 -4.23 -7.23
CA SER A 162 16.85 -5.12 -6.33
C SER A 162 15.42 -4.64 -6.06
N TYR A 163 15.16 -3.33 -6.15
CA TYR A 163 13.81 -2.78 -6.05
C TYR A 163 13.00 -2.96 -7.33
N LEU A 164 13.68 -2.92 -8.48
CA LEU A 164 13.08 -2.92 -9.81
C LEU A 164 13.07 -4.30 -10.50
N THR A 165 13.73 -5.32 -9.96
CA THR A 165 13.73 -6.66 -10.55
C THR A 165 12.33 -7.22 -10.76
N LEU A 166 11.47 -7.16 -9.73
CA LEU A 166 10.10 -7.67 -9.81
C LEU A 166 9.26 -6.97 -10.88
N PRO A 167 9.12 -5.62 -10.88
CA PRO A 167 8.39 -4.95 -11.96
C PRO A 167 9.06 -5.11 -13.33
N GLY A 168 10.39 -5.20 -13.39
CA GLY A 168 11.14 -5.46 -14.62
C GLY A 168 10.84 -6.83 -15.23
N ILE A 169 10.83 -7.89 -14.42
CA ILE A 169 10.47 -9.25 -14.87
C ILE A 169 9.03 -9.29 -15.38
N LEU A 170 8.08 -8.66 -14.68
CA LEU A 170 6.69 -8.61 -15.11
C LEU A 170 6.52 -7.86 -16.45
N LEU A 171 7.27 -6.77 -16.63
CA LEU A 171 7.24 -5.99 -17.86
C LEU A 171 7.88 -6.76 -19.03
N LEU A 172 9.01 -7.41 -18.80
CA LEU A 172 9.65 -8.28 -19.80
C LEU A 172 8.76 -9.46 -20.17
N LEU A 173 8.14 -10.13 -19.19
CA LEU A 173 7.21 -11.22 -19.44
C LEU A 173 6.02 -10.75 -20.27
N ALA A 174 5.44 -9.60 -19.96
CA ALA A 174 4.35 -9.03 -20.74
C ALA A 174 4.78 -8.72 -22.19
N LEU A 175 5.97 -8.16 -22.40
CA LEU A 175 6.51 -7.88 -23.74
C LEU A 175 6.79 -9.15 -24.54
N VAL A 176 7.39 -10.18 -23.91
CA VAL A 176 7.64 -11.48 -24.55
C VAL A 176 6.33 -12.15 -24.94
N LEU A 177 5.30 -12.12 -24.08
CA LEU A 177 3.98 -12.66 -24.39
C LEU A 177 3.29 -11.90 -25.53
N ILE A 178 3.46 -10.57 -25.60
CA ILE A 178 2.94 -9.78 -26.71
C ILE A 178 3.65 -10.13 -28.01
N TRP A 179 4.98 -10.32 -27.96
CA TRP A 179 5.78 -10.66 -29.15
C TRP A 179 5.53 -12.08 -29.67
N LEU A 180 5.34 -13.05 -28.76
CA LEU A 180 5.12 -14.45 -29.12
C LEU A 180 3.73 -14.71 -29.72
N VAL A 181 2.78 -13.80 -29.50
CA VAL A 181 1.39 -13.99 -29.93
C VAL A 181 1.10 -13.13 -31.16
N ASP A 182 1.01 -13.79 -32.32
CA ASP A 182 0.74 -13.15 -33.63
C ASP A 182 -0.67 -12.53 -33.75
N SER A 183 -1.57 -12.89 -32.83
CA SER A 183 -2.93 -12.36 -32.85
C SER A 183 -3.00 -10.97 -32.21
N ARG A 184 -3.39 -9.98 -33.02
CA ARG A 184 -3.65 -8.59 -32.59
C ARG A 184 -4.65 -8.52 -31.42
N LEU A 185 -5.56 -9.51 -31.33
CA LEU A 185 -6.56 -9.63 -30.28
C LEU A 185 -5.94 -9.95 -28.91
N LEU A 186 -5.07 -10.96 -28.81
CA LEU A 186 -4.39 -11.29 -27.55
C LEU A 186 -3.37 -10.22 -27.14
N ALA A 187 -2.67 -9.61 -28.10
CA ALA A 187 -1.81 -8.45 -27.82
C ALA A 187 -2.59 -7.28 -27.18
N SER A 188 -3.83 -7.04 -27.62
CA SER A 188 -4.70 -6.01 -27.05
C SER A 188 -5.22 -6.31 -25.64
N LEU A 189 -5.25 -7.59 -25.24
CA LEU A 189 -5.59 -8.05 -23.89
C LEU A 189 -4.39 -7.99 -22.94
N LEU A 190 -3.17 -8.11 -23.46
CA LEU A 190 -1.94 -8.03 -22.68
C LEU A 190 -1.46 -6.58 -22.47
N LEU A 191 -1.82 -5.64 -23.36
CA LEU A 191 -1.46 -4.22 -23.25
C LEU A 191 -1.87 -3.57 -21.90
N PRO A 192 -3.09 -3.79 -21.35
CA PRO A 192 -3.47 -3.28 -20.04
C PRO A 192 -2.61 -3.80 -18.87
N LEU A 193 -1.88 -4.91 -19.03
CA LEU A 193 -0.98 -5.45 -18.01
C LEU A 193 0.28 -4.59 -17.79
N LEU A 194 0.63 -3.75 -18.77
CA LEU A 194 1.72 -2.78 -18.63
C LEU A 194 1.42 -1.70 -17.59
N ILE A 195 0.13 -1.36 -17.41
CA ILE A 195 -0.32 -0.34 -16.44
C ILE A 195 0.01 -0.76 -14.99
N PRO A 196 -0.38 -1.96 -14.49
CA PRO A 196 0.04 -2.43 -13.16
C PRO A 196 1.55 -2.52 -13.01
N ALA A 197 2.26 -2.99 -14.05
CA ALA A 197 3.70 -3.15 -14.01
C ALA A 197 4.39 -1.79 -13.85
N GLY A 198 3.97 -0.78 -14.64
CA GLY A 198 4.44 0.60 -14.53
C GLY A 198 4.08 1.22 -13.18
N TRP A 199 2.87 0.98 -12.65
CA TRP A 199 2.47 1.43 -11.33
C TRP A 199 3.34 0.83 -10.21
N LEU A 200 3.63 -0.47 -10.30
CA LEU A 200 4.51 -1.14 -9.34
C LEU A 200 5.94 -0.61 -9.44
N ALA A 201 6.44 -0.35 -10.65
CA ALA A 201 7.75 0.27 -10.87
C ALA A 201 7.80 1.66 -10.21
N ALA A 202 6.82 2.52 -10.47
CA ALA A 202 6.70 3.84 -9.86
C ALA A 202 6.62 3.78 -8.32
N PHE A 203 5.91 2.79 -7.78
CA PHE A 203 5.87 2.57 -6.33
C PHE A 203 7.23 2.16 -5.77
N ARG A 204 7.95 1.27 -6.47
CA ARG A 204 9.26 0.79 -6.04
C ARG A 204 10.33 1.89 -6.12
N THR A 205 10.32 2.72 -7.15
CA THR A 205 11.22 3.88 -7.25
C THR A 205 10.94 4.90 -6.15
N ALA A 206 9.67 5.23 -5.90
CA ALA A 206 9.28 6.11 -4.78
C ALA A 206 9.70 5.52 -3.43
N SER A 207 9.58 4.20 -3.26
CA SER A 207 10.01 3.52 -2.02
C SER A 207 11.52 3.55 -1.81
N TRP A 208 12.31 3.42 -2.88
CA TRP A 208 13.77 3.50 -2.82
C TRP A 208 14.23 4.92 -2.44
N HIS A 209 13.63 5.96 -3.04
CA HIS A 209 13.95 7.35 -2.72
C HIS A 209 13.68 7.73 -1.26
N ARG A 210 12.64 7.16 -0.66
CA ARG A 210 12.25 7.46 0.72
C ARG A 210 12.84 6.51 1.75
N ALA A 211 13.29 5.33 1.36
CA ALA A 211 13.82 4.36 2.31
C ALA A 211 15.04 4.91 3.06
N GLY A 212 15.15 4.54 4.34
CA GLY A 212 16.29 4.91 5.15
C GLY A 212 15.99 5.00 6.65
N ILE A 213 17.06 5.20 7.42
CA ILE A 213 17.03 5.29 8.88
C ILE A 213 17.54 6.67 9.28
N ALA A 214 16.86 7.31 10.23
CA ALA A 214 17.34 8.52 10.88
C ALA A 214 17.22 8.38 12.40
N VAL A 215 18.19 8.91 13.13
CA VAL A 215 18.14 8.98 14.61
C VAL A 215 18.16 10.45 14.99
N ARG A 216 17.20 10.89 15.81
CA ARG A 216 17.12 12.28 16.25
C ARG A 216 16.41 12.39 17.60
N ARG A 217 17.06 13.05 18.58
CA ARG A 217 16.50 13.35 19.91
C ARG A 217 15.95 12.09 20.62
N GLY A 218 16.75 11.02 20.68
CA GLY A 218 16.36 9.77 21.35
C GLY A 218 15.21 8.99 20.67
N ARG A 219 14.91 9.30 19.40
CA ARG A 219 13.90 8.60 18.59
C ARG A 219 14.52 8.10 17.28
N ILE A 220 14.16 6.88 16.91
CA ILE A 220 14.50 6.30 15.61
C ILE A 220 13.34 6.51 14.65
N PHE A 221 13.68 7.01 13.46
CA PHE A 221 12.78 7.19 12.33
C PHE A 221 13.13 6.16 11.26
N LEU A 222 12.17 5.30 10.95
CA LEU A 222 12.30 4.29 9.92
C LEU A 222 11.43 4.63 8.75
N HIS A 223 12.04 4.76 7.59
CA HIS A 223 11.35 5.00 6.34
C HIS A 223 11.45 3.72 5.52
N GLY A 224 10.30 3.12 5.25
CA GLY A 224 10.24 1.84 4.54
C GLY A 224 8.92 1.68 3.81
N PHE A 225 8.69 0.47 3.32
CA PHE A 225 7.43 0.12 2.69
C PHE A 225 6.99 -1.27 3.12
N HIS A 226 5.68 -1.44 3.25
CA HIS A 226 5.07 -2.74 3.48
C HIS A 226 3.93 -2.93 2.47
N ARG A 227 4.03 -4.00 1.68
CA ARG A 227 3.14 -4.26 0.53
C ARG A 227 3.16 -3.06 -0.43
N MET A 228 2.06 -2.31 -0.54
CA MET A 228 1.90 -1.15 -1.42
C MET A 228 1.69 0.16 -0.63
N ARG A 229 2.23 0.22 0.58
CA ARG A 229 2.18 1.40 1.45
C ARG A 229 3.58 1.79 1.87
N LEU A 230 3.96 3.01 1.56
CA LEU A 230 5.10 3.69 2.17
C LEU A 230 4.74 3.97 3.61
N TYR A 231 5.69 3.83 4.52
CA TYR A 231 5.48 4.24 5.90
C TYR A 231 6.73 4.86 6.51
N THR A 232 6.48 5.76 7.46
CA THR A 232 7.49 6.38 8.30
C THR A 232 7.12 6.12 9.74
N ALA A 233 7.88 5.27 10.43
CA ALA A 233 7.67 4.95 11.84
C ALA A 233 8.61 5.79 12.70
N ALA A 234 8.07 6.47 13.71
CA ALA A 234 8.81 7.20 14.74
C ALA A 234 8.64 6.44 16.06
N ILE A 235 9.75 5.92 16.57
CA ILE A 235 9.79 5.01 17.73
C ILE A 235 10.84 5.53 18.72
N PRO A 236 10.51 5.76 20.00
CA PRO A 236 11.49 6.07 21.03
C PRO A 236 12.47 4.90 21.21
N ILE A 237 13.75 5.21 21.45
CA ILE A 237 14.80 4.18 21.59
C ILE A 237 14.52 3.24 22.78
N GLY A 238 13.92 3.74 23.87
CA GLY A 238 13.49 2.94 25.03
C GLY A 238 12.34 1.96 24.77
N GLU A 239 11.66 2.05 23.62
CA GLU A 239 10.53 1.19 23.25
C GLU A 239 10.93 0.02 22.34
N ILE A 240 12.21 -0.02 21.95
CA ILE A 240 12.75 -1.01 21.04
C ILE A 240 13.10 -2.26 21.83
N ARG A 241 12.45 -3.38 21.50
CA ARG A 241 12.69 -4.66 22.18
C ARG A 241 13.78 -5.47 21.51
N GLN A 242 13.81 -5.45 20.19
CA GLN A 242 14.77 -6.23 19.43
C GLN A 242 15.05 -5.60 18.06
N ILE A 243 16.31 -5.64 17.66
CA ILE A 243 16.78 -5.26 16.34
C ILE A 243 17.33 -6.52 15.66
N ARG A 244 16.84 -6.85 14.47
CA ARG A 244 17.35 -7.95 13.66
C ARG A 244 17.88 -7.43 12.33
N LEU A 245 19.11 -7.82 12.01
CA LEU A 245 19.70 -7.66 10.69
C LEU A 245 19.49 -8.97 9.92
N ILE A 246 18.79 -8.90 8.80
CA ILE A 246 18.47 -10.05 7.96
C ILE A 246 19.14 -9.84 6.61
N GLN A 247 19.82 -10.86 6.10
CA GLN A 247 20.44 -10.85 4.78
C GLN A 247 20.04 -12.10 4.00
N ASN A 248 19.54 -11.89 2.78
CA ASN A 248 19.38 -12.96 1.81
C ASN A 248 20.72 -13.22 1.07
N PRO A 249 20.90 -14.37 0.39
CA PRO A 249 22.14 -14.66 -0.34
C PRO A 249 22.54 -13.55 -1.33
N PHE A 250 21.59 -13.05 -2.12
CA PHE A 250 21.83 -11.90 -3.03
C PHE A 250 22.19 -10.60 -2.30
N GLN A 251 21.73 -10.44 -1.05
CA GLN A 251 22.07 -9.29 -0.21
C GLN A 251 23.48 -9.42 0.39
N GLN A 252 23.91 -10.65 0.70
CA GLN A 252 25.27 -10.93 1.15
C GLN A 252 26.29 -10.57 0.05
N CYS A 253 26.04 -10.97 -1.20
CA CYS A 253 26.90 -10.62 -2.33
C CYS A 253 26.98 -9.10 -2.58
N SER A 254 25.88 -8.38 -2.35
CA SER A 254 25.83 -6.93 -2.56
C SER A 254 26.24 -6.10 -1.33
N GLY A 255 26.57 -6.73 -0.21
CA GLY A 255 26.92 -6.04 1.05
C GLY A 255 25.75 -5.30 1.71
N THR A 256 24.51 -5.61 1.33
CA THR A 256 23.29 -4.96 1.83
C THR A 256 22.60 -5.81 2.88
N CYS A 257 21.75 -5.20 3.70
CA CYS A 257 20.95 -5.86 4.71
C CYS A 257 19.55 -5.27 4.84
N THR A 258 18.66 -6.07 5.41
CA THR A 258 17.31 -5.66 5.80
C THR A 258 17.29 -5.48 7.31
N VAL A 259 17.00 -4.27 7.78
CA VAL A 259 16.90 -3.96 9.20
C VAL A 259 15.45 -4.14 9.62
N ARG A 260 15.19 -5.03 10.59
CA ARG A 260 13.87 -5.27 11.15
C ARG A 260 13.85 -4.91 12.63
N LEU A 261 13.01 -3.96 12.98
CA LEU A 261 12.86 -3.41 14.33
C LEU A 261 11.53 -3.85 14.93
N TYR A 262 11.60 -4.42 16.12
CA TYR A 262 10.44 -4.85 16.90
C TYR A 262 10.21 -3.82 18.01
N ALA A 263 9.04 -3.18 17.98
CA ALA A 263 8.67 -2.16 18.96
C ALA A 263 7.38 -2.57 19.68
N GLY A 264 7.37 -2.34 21.00
CA GLY A 264 6.19 -2.52 21.85
C GLY A 264 5.98 -3.93 22.43
N THR A 265 4.90 -4.06 23.22
CA THR A 265 4.55 -5.26 24.02
C THR A 265 3.65 -6.26 23.31
N ALA A 266 3.00 -5.89 22.19
CA ALA A 266 2.13 -6.79 21.43
C ALA A 266 2.90 -7.50 20.32
N ALA A 267 2.88 -8.83 20.33
CA ALA A 267 3.77 -9.78 19.65
C ALA A 267 3.97 -9.68 18.11
N GLN A 268 3.48 -8.65 17.39
CA GLN A 268 3.58 -8.62 15.92
C GLN A 268 3.66 -7.22 15.28
N GLN A 269 4.30 -6.25 15.94
CA GLN A 269 4.66 -4.98 15.28
C GLN A 269 6.15 -4.96 14.97
N PHE A 270 6.46 -5.25 13.70
CA PHE A 270 7.80 -5.10 13.15
C PHE A 270 7.80 -4.02 12.07
N PHE A 271 8.88 -3.26 12.03
CA PHE A 271 9.17 -2.26 11.03
C PHE A 271 10.42 -2.70 10.29
N GLU A 272 10.32 -2.81 8.97
CA GLU A 272 11.42 -3.23 8.10
C GLU A 272 11.87 -2.12 7.14
N VAL A 273 13.17 -1.89 7.08
CA VAL A 273 13.81 -1.09 6.03
C VAL A 273 14.73 -2.01 5.23
N LYS A 274 14.55 -2.03 3.91
CA LYS A 274 15.22 -2.98 3.01
C LYS A 274 16.45 -2.35 2.39
N GLN A 275 17.43 -3.20 2.08
CA GLN A 275 18.56 -2.85 1.20
C GLN A 275 19.42 -1.68 1.72
N ILE A 276 19.73 -1.67 3.01
CA ILE A 276 20.66 -0.72 3.63
C ILE A 276 22.07 -1.30 3.59
N ASP A 277 23.10 -0.45 3.46
CA ASP A 277 24.49 -0.87 3.61
C ASP A 277 24.76 -1.45 5.02
N MET A 278 25.35 -2.64 5.08
CA MET A 278 25.53 -3.36 6.34
C MET A 278 26.46 -2.61 7.33
N LYS A 279 27.51 -1.94 6.83
CA LYS A 279 28.45 -1.20 7.67
C LYS A 279 27.78 0.02 8.28
N GLN A 280 27.03 0.76 7.46
CA GLN A 280 26.29 1.94 7.92
C GLN A 280 25.16 1.58 8.89
N ALA A 281 24.44 0.48 8.64
CA ALA A 281 23.42 0.00 9.55
C ALA A 281 24.01 -0.35 10.92
N ARG A 282 25.12 -1.11 10.97
CA ARG A 282 25.79 -1.46 12.24
C ARG A 282 26.30 -0.23 13.00
N ALA A 283 26.86 0.76 12.30
CA ALA A 283 27.34 2.00 12.92
C ALA A 283 26.22 2.80 13.60
N ILE A 284 25.03 2.87 12.97
CA ILE A 284 23.86 3.54 13.58
C ILE A 284 23.30 2.74 14.76
N LEU A 285 23.30 1.41 14.67
CA LEU A 285 22.78 0.58 15.75
C LEU A 285 23.68 0.62 16.98
N SER A 286 25.00 0.61 16.81
CA SER A 286 25.95 0.72 17.92
C SER A 286 26.00 2.12 18.55
N SER A 287 25.57 3.16 17.85
CA SER A 287 25.35 4.48 18.48
C SER A 287 24.05 4.51 19.27
N CYS A 288 23.01 3.81 18.84
CA CYS A 288 21.75 3.70 19.60
C CYS A 288 21.91 2.89 20.89
N GLU A 289 22.78 1.87 20.91
CA GLU A 289 23.08 1.09 22.12
C GLU A 289 23.89 1.87 23.15
N ARG A 290 24.67 2.89 22.73
CA ARG A 290 25.47 3.74 23.63
C ARG A 290 24.68 4.89 24.26
N GLU A 291 23.49 5.21 23.73
CA GLU A 291 22.58 6.21 24.29
C GLU A 291 21.61 5.63 25.33
N HIS A 292 21.64 4.30 25.53
CA HIS A 292 20.97 3.57 26.62
C HIS A 292 21.93 3.37 27.79
#